data_AF-A0A957CPF7-F1
#
_entry.id   AF-A0A957CPF7-F1
#
_cell.length_a   1.000
_cell.length_b   1.000
_cell.length_c   1.000
_cell.angle_alpha   90.00
_cell.angle_beta   90.00
_cell.angle_gamma   90.00
#
_symmetry.space_group_name_H-M   'P 1'
#
loop_
_entity.id
_entity.type
_entity.pdbx_description
1 polymer ?
#
loop_
_entity_poly.entity_id
_entity_poly.type
_entity_poly.pdbx_seq_one_letter_code
_entity_poly.pdbx_strand_id
1 'polypeptide(L)'
;MLFPAVLIVIWWMGSGATAVSAAPARNVTLAVFTAAQQENSVQLTWSTATELDTIGFRIEREVDGTVTALDWIGPNADGFIPAEGSPTLGANYLVVDETAV
;
A
#
# COMPACT_ATOMS: atom_id res chain seq x y z
N MET A 1 29.53 -67.50 -17.34
CA MET A 1 28.90 -66.68 -16.28
C MET A 1 28.89 -65.23 -16.76
N LEU A 2 27.73 -64.72 -17.17
CA LEU A 2 27.52 -63.30 -17.50
C LEU A 2 26.64 -62.70 -16.40
N PHE A 3 27.03 -61.57 -15.82
CA PHE A 3 26.12 -60.70 -15.07
C PHE A 3 25.54 -59.67 -16.04
N PRO A 4 24.22 -59.41 -16.07
CA PRO A 4 23.73 -58.28 -16.84
C PRO A 4 23.99 -56.99 -16.08
N ALA A 5 24.47 -55.97 -16.79
CA ALA A 5 24.54 -54.61 -16.29
C ALA A 5 23.11 -54.05 -16.17
N VAL A 6 22.76 -53.51 -15.00
CA VAL A 6 21.51 -52.76 -14.81
C VAL A 6 21.77 -51.31 -15.24
N LEU A 7 21.12 -50.88 -16.32
CA LEU A 7 21.08 -49.48 -16.72
C LEU A 7 20.02 -48.77 -15.87
N ILE A 8 20.44 -47.88 -14.96
CA ILE A 8 19.51 -46.98 -14.28
C ILE A 8 19.42 -45.71 -15.13
N VAL A 9 18.30 -45.56 -15.85
CA VAL A 9 17.94 -44.29 -16.50
C VAL A 9 17.17 -43.46 -15.49
N ILE A 10 17.80 -42.42 -14.93
CA ILE A 10 17.09 -41.44 -14.11
C ILE A 10 16.50 -40.39 -15.06
N TRP A 11 15.17 -40.39 -15.18
CA TRP A 11 14.44 -39.30 -15.85
C TRP A 11 14.44 -38.08 -14.93
N TRP A 12 15.26 -37.08 -15.22
CA TRP A 12 15.09 -35.76 -14.62
C TRP A 12 13.89 -35.09 -15.31
N MET A 13 12.73 -35.05 -14.64
CA MET A 13 11.69 -34.10 -15.03
C MET A 13 12.17 -32.72 -14.65
N GLY A 14 12.38 -31.86 -15.64
CA GLY A 14 12.80 -30.48 -15.44
C GLY A 14 11.93 -29.82 -14.38
N SER A 15 12.57 -29.33 -13.32
CA SER A 15 11.93 -28.47 -12.34
C SER A 15 11.70 -27.11 -13.02
N GLY A 16 10.62 -27.02 -13.79
CA GLY A 16 10.04 -25.74 -14.18
C GLY A 16 9.51 -25.07 -12.92
N ALA A 17 10.40 -24.50 -12.11
CA ALA A 17 9.99 -23.62 -11.03
C ALA A 17 9.37 -22.39 -11.70
N THR A 18 8.05 -22.38 -11.81
CA THR A 18 7.32 -21.16 -12.10
C THR A 18 7.57 -20.22 -10.93
N ALA A 19 8.46 -19.25 -11.11
CA ALA A 19 8.63 -18.17 -10.17
C ALA A 19 7.29 -17.42 -10.12
N VAL A 20 6.51 -17.65 -9.06
CA VAL A 20 5.38 -16.78 -8.75
C VAL A 20 6.01 -15.48 -8.27
N SER A 21 5.91 -14.42 -9.08
CA SER A 21 6.29 -13.08 -8.63
C SER A 21 5.36 -12.70 -7.49
N ALA A 22 5.86 -12.69 -6.25
CA ALA A 22 5.13 -12.07 -5.16
C ALA A 22 4.96 -10.59 -5.50
N ALA A 23 3.73 -10.07 -5.41
CA ALA A 23 3.54 -8.63 -5.43
C ALA A 23 4.39 -8.01 -4.31
N PRO A 24 5.04 -6.86 -4.53
CA PRO A 24 5.82 -6.22 -3.48
C PRO A 24 4.93 -6.02 -2.26
N ALA A 25 5.43 -6.41 -1.08
CA ALA A 25 4.73 -6.13 0.16
C ALA A 25 4.52 -4.61 0.26
N ARG A 26 3.26 -4.18 0.39
CA ARG A 26 2.94 -2.78 0.63
C ARG A 26 3.04 -2.51 2.12
N ASN A 27 3.76 -1.46 2.50
CA ASN A 27 3.82 -0.98 3.88
C ASN A 27 2.42 -0.62 4.40
N VAL A 28 1.53 -0.15 3.53
CA VAL A 28 0.14 0.13 3.90
C VAL A 28 -0.81 -0.67 3.02
N THR A 29 -1.75 -1.36 3.66
CA THR A 29 -2.93 -1.92 3.00
C THR A 29 -4.09 -0.98 3.27
N LEU A 30 -4.59 -0.28 2.26
CA LEU A 30 -5.81 0.52 2.38
C LEU A 30 -7.04 -0.39 2.35
N ALA A 31 -7.97 -0.16 3.27
CA ALA A 31 -9.27 -0.80 3.27
C ALA A 31 -10.30 0.07 2.54
N VAL A 32 -10.35 1.37 2.86
CA VAL A 32 -11.27 2.34 2.25
C VAL A 32 -10.54 3.67 2.03
N PHE A 33 -10.89 4.35 0.94
CA PHE A 33 -10.57 5.76 0.73
C PHE A 33 -11.76 6.45 0.07
N THR A 34 -12.20 7.57 0.62
CA THR A 34 -13.27 8.40 0.08
C THR A 34 -12.88 9.88 0.14
N ALA A 35 -13.36 10.62 -0.86
CA ALA A 35 -13.32 12.07 -0.89
C ALA A 35 -14.75 12.57 -1.11
N ALA A 36 -15.26 13.37 -0.18
CA ALA A 36 -16.60 13.91 -0.22
C ALA A 36 -16.55 15.44 -0.30
N GLN A 37 -17.12 15.98 -1.37
CA GLN A 37 -17.29 17.42 -1.52
C GLN A 37 -18.27 17.95 -0.46
N GLN A 38 -17.88 19.03 0.18
CA GLN A 38 -18.70 19.88 1.04
C GLN A 38 -18.92 21.23 0.34
N GLU A 39 -19.57 22.19 1.00
CA GLU A 39 -19.87 23.50 0.39
C GLU A 39 -18.63 24.20 -0.18
N ASN A 40 -17.56 24.31 0.62
CA ASN A 40 -16.29 24.98 0.24
C ASN A 40 -15.05 24.18 0.66
N SER A 41 -15.17 22.86 0.73
CA SER A 41 -14.06 21.99 1.15
C SER A 41 -14.25 20.57 0.65
N VAL A 42 -13.21 19.75 0.78
CA VAL A 42 -13.29 18.31 0.54
C VAL A 42 -12.89 17.57 1.80
N GLN A 43 -13.80 16.73 2.32
CA GLN A 43 -13.48 15.82 3.40
C GLN A 43 -12.88 14.54 2.81
N LEU A 44 -11.67 14.22 3.24
CA LEU A 44 -11.00 12.95 2.94
C LEU A 44 -11.18 12.01 4.12
N THR A 45 -11.53 10.76 3.86
CA THR A 45 -11.63 9.73 4.88
C THR A 45 -10.99 8.46 4.35
N TRP A 46 -10.08 7.88 5.12
CA TRP A 46 -9.49 6.60 4.76
C TRP A 46 -9.35 5.70 5.97
N SER A 47 -9.36 4.40 5.69
CA SER A 47 -9.03 3.39 6.68
C SER A 47 -8.00 2.43 6.12
N THR A 48 -7.08 2.00 6.98
CA THR A 48 -6.11 0.98 6.66
C THR A 48 -6.58 -0.36 7.21
N ALA A 49 -6.19 -1.45 6.55
CA ALA A 49 -6.27 -2.79 7.11
C ALA A 49 -5.00 -3.12 7.92
N THR A 50 -3.84 -2.66 7.44
CA THR A 50 -2.53 -2.85 8.08
C THR A 50 -1.59 -1.70 7.74
N GLU A 51 -0.67 -1.39 8.66
CA GLU A 51 0.41 -0.40 8.54
C GLU A 51 1.72 -1.01 9.08
N LEU A 52 2.59 -1.46 8.18
CA LEU A 52 3.91 -2.02 8.46
C LEU A 52 4.97 -0.94 8.27
N ASP A 53 5.75 -0.65 9.32
CA ASP A 53 6.84 0.33 9.31
C ASP A 53 6.42 1.67 8.67
N THR A 54 5.19 2.10 8.93
CA THR A 54 4.61 3.34 8.38
C THR A 54 4.70 4.41 9.45
N ILE A 55 5.39 5.52 9.15
CA ILE A 55 5.52 6.64 10.08
C ILE A 55 4.31 7.57 10.03
N GLY A 56 3.64 7.64 8.89
CA GLY A 56 2.52 8.53 8.65
C GLY A 56 2.20 8.73 7.17
N PHE A 57 1.31 9.67 6.92
CA PHE A 57 0.75 9.98 5.61
C PHE A 57 0.98 11.44 5.24
N ARG A 58 1.09 11.68 3.94
CA ARG A 58 0.98 13.01 3.33
C ARG A 58 -0.20 12.99 2.37
N ILE A 59 -0.90 14.10 2.29
CA ILE A 59 -1.99 14.28 1.32
C ILE A 59 -1.47 15.13 0.17
N GLU A 60 -1.72 14.66 -1.04
CA GLU A 60 -1.41 15.37 -2.27
C GLU A 60 -2.70 15.57 -3.06
N ARG A 61 -2.77 16.70 -3.76
CA ARG A 61 -3.89 17.04 -4.64
C ARG A 61 -3.34 17.40 -6.01
N GLU A 62 -3.97 16.86 -7.05
CA GLU A 62 -3.72 17.25 -8.43
C GLU A 62 -4.75 18.30 -8.86
N VAL A 63 -4.27 19.41 -9.40
CA VAL A 63 -5.11 20.43 -10.06
C VAL A 63 -4.47 20.74 -11.41
N ASP A 64 -5.24 20.61 -12.49
CA ASP A 64 -4.79 20.87 -13.87
C ASP A 64 -3.44 20.22 -14.23
N GLY A 65 -3.24 18.96 -13.81
CA GLY A 65 -2.01 18.19 -14.08
C GLY A 65 -0.84 18.50 -13.15
N THR A 66 -1.01 19.38 -12.16
CA THR A 66 0.01 19.72 -11.18
C THR A 66 -0.31 19.09 -9.83
N VAL A 67 0.56 18.20 -9.36
CA VAL A 67 0.46 17.58 -8.03
C VAL A 67 1.13 18.48 -6.99
N THR A 68 0.38 18.84 -5.95
CA THR A 68 0.86 19.64 -4.83
C THR A 68 0.59 18.93 -3.52
N ALA A 69 1.60 18.86 -2.65
CA ALA A 69 1.40 18.39 -1.27
C ALA A 69 0.64 19.44 -0.46
N LEU A 70 -0.34 19.01 0.33
CA LEU A 70 -1.11 19.88 1.20
C LEU A 70 -0.37 20.02 2.54
N ASP A 71 0.61 20.91 2.59
CA ASP A 71 1.53 21.09 3.73
C ASP A 71 0.89 21.72 4.98
N TRP A 72 -0.37 22.14 4.89
CA TRP A 72 -1.17 22.61 6.03
C TRP A 72 -2.07 21.51 6.63
N ILE A 73 -2.16 20.33 6.01
CA ILE A 73 -2.97 19.23 6.54
C ILE A 73 -2.20 18.44 7.59
N GLY A 74 -2.85 18.12 8.71
CA GLY A 74 -2.29 17.34 9.81
C GLY A 74 -2.47 18.04 11.15
N PRO A 75 -2.24 17.34 12.28
CA PRO A 75 -2.45 17.90 13.62
C PRO A 75 -1.58 19.13 13.93
N ASN A 76 -0.44 19.27 13.26
CA ASN A 76 0.51 20.39 13.47
C ASN A 76 0.55 21.36 12.28
N ALA A 77 -0.33 21.23 11.29
CA ALA A 77 -0.30 21.99 10.04
C ALA A 77 1.06 21.97 9.32
N ASP A 78 1.68 20.78 9.26
CA ASP A 78 3.01 20.53 8.68
C ASP A 78 2.98 19.50 7.51
N GLY A 79 1.79 19.13 7.05
CA GLY A 79 1.59 18.19 5.95
C GLY A 79 1.78 16.74 6.36
N PHE A 80 1.86 16.46 7.67
CA PHE A 80 2.16 15.13 8.19
C PHE A 80 1.05 14.64 9.11
N ILE A 81 0.47 13.48 8.77
CA ILE A 81 -0.50 12.78 9.61
C ILE A 81 0.19 11.55 10.19
N PRO A 82 0.47 11.49 11.50
CA PRO A 82 1.09 10.32 12.13
C PRO A 82 0.28 9.05 11.87
N ALA A 83 0.99 7.96 11.62
CA ALA A 83 0.38 6.64 11.55
C ALA A 83 -0.11 6.21 12.94
N GLU A 84 -1.33 5.70 12.99
CA GLU A 84 -1.97 5.16 14.20
C GLU A 84 -2.19 3.64 14.10
N GLY A 85 -2.00 3.05 12.92
CA GLY A 85 -2.14 1.62 12.70
C GLY A 85 -0.89 0.81 13.07
N SER A 86 -0.95 -0.47 12.75
CA SER A 86 0.06 -1.48 13.07
C SER A 86 0.08 -2.57 12.00
N PRO A 87 1.07 -3.49 12.02
CA PRO A 87 1.16 -4.56 11.03
C PRO A 87 -0.04 -5.52 11.02
N THR A 88 -0.83 -5.57 12.10
CA THR A 88 -1.97 -6.50 12.25
C THR A 88 -3.31 -5.82 12.45
N LEU A 89 -3.33 -4.51 12.70
CA LEU A 89 -4.53 -3.72 12.93
C LEU A 89 -4.35 -2.35 12.28
N GLY A 90 -5.25 -1.97 11.38
CA GLY A 90 -5.24 -0.64 10.78
C GLY A 90 -5.90 0.44 11.64
N ALA A 91 -6.06 1.62 11.05
CA ALA A 91 -6.60 2.80 11.69
C ALA A 91 -7.54 3.56 10.75
N ASN A 92 -8.31 4.50 11.30
CA ASN A 92 -9.21 5.38 10.57
C ASN A 92 -8.71 6.81 10.67
N TYR A 93 -8.75 7.52 9.56
CA TYR A 93 -8.27 8.89 9.47
C TYR A 93 -9.29 9.77 8.76
N LEU A 94 -9.33 11.03 9.18
CA LEU A 94 -10.20 12.04 8.60
C LEU A 94 -9.44 13.36 8.56
N VAL A 95 -9.43 14.00 7.38
CA VAL A 95 -8.91 15.36 7.21
C VAL A 95 -9.83 16.15 6.30
N VAL A 96 -9.77 17.46 6.40
CA VAL A 96 -10.53 18.38 5.55
C VAL A 96 -9.54 19.25 4.78
N ASP A 97 -9.66 19.24 3.45
CA ASP A 97 -9.01 20.21 2.59
C ASP A 97 -9.94 21.42 2.43
N GLU A 98 -9.71 22.44 3.25
CA GLU A 98 -10.48 23.70 3.26
C GLU A 98 -10.18 24.60 2.05
N THR A 99 -9.21 24.23 1.21
CA THR A 99 -8.79 25.01 0.04
C THR A 99 -9.32 24.44 -1.28
N ALA A 100 -10.01 23.31 -1.22
CA ALA A 100 -10.64 22.69 -2.38
C ALA A 100 -12.00 23.35 -2.64
N VAL A 101 -11.98 24.37 -3.50
CA VAL A 101 -13.14 25.13 -4.01
C VAL A 101 -13.17 25.13 -5.52
#